data_AF-A0A958KLV5-F1
#
_entry.id   AF-A0A958KLV5-F1
#
_cell.length_a   1.000
_cell.length_b   1.000
_cell.length_c   1.000
_cell.angle_alpha   90.00
_cell.angle_beta   90.00
_cell.angle_gamma   90.00
#
_symmetry.space_group_name_H-M   'P 1'
#
loop_
_entity.id
_entity.type
_entity.pdbx_description
1 polymer ?
#
loop_
_entity_poly.entity_id
_entity_poly.type
_entity_poly.pdbx_seq_one_letter_code
_entity_poly.pdbx_strand_id
1 'polypeptide(L)'
;MTKFRVRPMTFLLPGLFLLLLGAGNIVVGNYKAEQYKQVVANLGSPELPPVLQKASPLRRIRIAKLTESRTYQRRKTAVARLDFYLLVTFGGQVFASLSLPFLLVGLAIRILGDREPLPA
;
A
#
# COMPACT_ATOMS: atom_id res chain seq x y z
N MET A 1 46.66 -10.02 5.75
CA MET A 1 45.19 -10.18 5.64
C MET A 1 44.51 -9.19 6.55
N THR A 2 43.99 -8.09 6.01
CA THR A 2 43.21 -7.09 6.77
C THR A 2 41.86 -7.69 7.16
N LYS A 3 41.62 -7.86 8.47
CA LYS A 3 40.30 -8.25 8.97
C LYS A 3 39.33 -7.09 8.70
N PHE A 4 38.46 -7.25 7.72
CA PHE A 4 37.35 -6.33 7.51
C PHE A 4 36.40 -6.43 8.71
N ARG A 5 36.47 -5.47 9.63
CA ARG A 5 35.57 -5.40 10.78
C ARG A 5 34.24 -4.81 10.31
N VAL A 6 33.31 -5.68 9.92
CA VAL A 6 31.98 -5.25 9.50
C VAL A 6 31.23 -4.70 10.71
N ARG A 7 30.73 -3.47 10.62
CA ARG A 7 29.99 -2.82 11.71
C ARG A 7 28.54 -3.30 11.69
N PRO A 8 27.92 -3.63 12.84
CA PRO A 8 26.53 -4.08 12.88
C PRO A 8 25.56 -3.05 12.29
N MET A 9 25.88 -1.75 12.43
CA MET A 9 25.11 -0.65 11.86
C MET A 9 25.00 -0.67 10.33
N THR A 10 25.96 -1.30 9.64
CA THR A 10 25.92 -1.46 8.17
C THR A 10 24.72 -2.29 7.72
N PHE A 11 24.16 -3.15 8.58
CA PHE A 11 22.96 -3.94 8.28
C PHE A 11 21.73 -3.49 9.06
N LEU A 12 21.90 -3.08 10.32
CA LEU A 12 20.78 -2.63 11.15
C LEU A 12 20.09 -1.39 10.56
N LEU A 13 20.86 -0.40 10.08
CA LEU A 13 20.29 0.84 9.59
C LEU A 13 19.47 0.64 8.29
N PRO A 14 19.99 -0.03 7.23
CA PRO A 14 19.18 -0.36 6.06
C PRO A 14 17.97 -1.25 6.40
N GLY A 15 18.13 -2.21 7.32
CA GLY A 15 17.03 -3.04 7.79
C GLY A 15 15.92 -2.19 8.43
N LEU A 16 16.26 -1.31 9.36
CA LEU A 16 15.28 -0.44 10.03
C LEU A 16 14.60 0.51 9.02
N PHE A 17 15.38 1.06 8.09
CA PHE A 17 14.86 1.92 7.03
C PHE A 17 13.83 1.19 6.15
N LEU A 18 14.16 -0.01 5.67
CA LEU A 18 13.25 -0.84 4.87
C LEU A 18 12.00 -1.23 5.65
N LEU A 19 12.15 -1.53 6.95
CA LEU A 19 11.02 -1.88 7.80
C LEU A 19 10.05 -0.71 7.95
N LEU A 20 10.55 0.49 8.23
CA LEU A 20 9.74 1.70 8.37
C LEU A 20 9.05 2.06 7.04
N LEU A 21 9.78 2.00 5.93
CA LEU A 21 9.24 2.23 4.60
C LEU A 21 8.14 1.22 4.26
N GLY A 22 8.39 -0.07 4.56
CA GLY A 22 7.43 -1.14 4.37
C GLY A 22 6.16 -0.96 5.19
N ALA A 23 6.31 -0.67 6.48
CA ALA A 23 5.19 -0.40 7.39
C ALA A 23 4.37 0.81 6.93
N GLY A 24 5.02 1.91 6.54
CA GLY A 24 4.35 3.09 6.00
C GLY A 24 3.51 2.77 4.76
N ASN A 25 4.07 2.02 3.82
CA ASN A 25 3.37 1.59 2.61
C ASN A 25 2.18 0.68 2.91
N ILE A 26 2.31 -0.27 3.85
CA ILE A 26 1.21 -1.15 4.27
C ILE A 26 0.07 -0.33 4.88
N VAL A 27 0.38 0.59 5.78
CA VAL A 27 -0.63 1.43 6.46
C VAL A 27 -1.37 2.31 5.45
N VAL A 28 -0.62 3.04 4.61
CA VAL A 28 -1.22 3.94 3.61
C VAL A 28 -2.00 3.16 2.56
N GLY A 29 -1.44 2.06 2.05
CA GLY A 29 -2.07 1.19 1.07
C GLY A 29 -3.38 0.60 1.58
N ASN A 30 -3.40 0.04 2.79
CA ASN A 30 -4.61 -0.51 3.39
C ASN A 30 -5.67 0.56 3.65
N TYR A 31 -5.28 1.69 4.25
CA TYR A 31 -6.21 2.78 4.55
C TYR A 31 -6.88 3.29 3.26
N LYS A 32 -6.10 3.52 2.21
CA LYS A 32 -6.63 4.01 0.93
C LYS A 32 -7.42 2.94 0.19
N ALA A 33 -6.96 1.68 0.17
CA ALA A 33 -7.70 0.59 -0.44
C ALA A 33 -9.11 0.46 0.17
N GLU A 34 -9.23 0.56 1.49
CA GLU A 34 -10.53 0.48 2.16
C GLU A 34 -11.45 1.65 1.79
N GLN A 35 -10.93 2.87 1.69
CA GLN A 35 -11.68 4.02 1.17
C GLN A 35 -12.21 3.77 -0.24
N TYR A 36 -11.38 3.22 -1.13
CA TYR A 36 -11.80 2.99 -2.52
C TYR A 36 -12.75 1.81 -2.67
N LYS A 37 -12.66 0.77 -1.83
CA LYS A 37 -13.68 -0.30 -1.79
C LYS A 37 -15.07 0.27 -1.49
N GLN A 38 -15.17 1.18 -0.52
CA GLN A 38 -16.44 1.84 -0.19
C GLN A 38 -16.96 2.68 -1.37
N VAL A 39 -16.08 3.43 -2.04
CA VAL A 39 -16.46 4.20 -3.24
C VAL A 39 -16.96 3.29 -4.36
N VAL A 40 -16.28 2.18 -4.62
CA VAL A 40 -16.69 1.21 -5.65
C VAL A 40 -18.04 0.57 -5.30
N ALA A 41 -18.26 0.21 -4.03
CA ALA A 41 -19.54 -0.32 -3.56
C ALA A 41 -20.68 0.68 -3.75
N ASN A 42 -20.47 1.94 -3.35
CA ASN A 42 -21.47 3.00 -3.49
C ASN A 42 -21.80 3.32 -4.96
N LEU A 43 -20.82 3.24 -5.87
CA LEU A 43 -21.04 3.42 -7.31
C LEU A 43 -21.73 2.22 -7.97
N GLY A 44 -21.79 1.07 -7.30
CA GLY A 44 -22.48 -0.13 -7.77
C GLY A 44 -23.97 -0.18 -7.41
N SER A 45 -24.44 0.67 -6.47
CA SER A 45 -25.85 0.72 -6.08
C SER A 45 -26.71 1.37 -7.18
N PRO A 46 -27.75 0.67 -7.68
CA PRO A 46 -28.58 1.13 -8.81
C PRO A 46 -29.62 2.20 -8.43
N GLU A 47 -29.35 3.04 -7.43
CA GLU A 47 -30.28 4.11 -7.06
C GLU A 47 -30.30 5.21 -8.12
N LEU A 48 -31.41 5.26 -8.86
CA LEU A 48 -31.69 6.32 -9.81
C LEU A 48 -31.85 7.65 -9.07
N PRO A 49 -31.10 8.71 -9.46
CA PRO A 49 -31.25 10.04 -8.88
C PRO A 49 -32.73 10.49 -8.89
N PRO A 50 -33.26 11.04 -7.78
CA PRO A 50 -34.66 11.47 -7.69
C PRO A 50 -35.04 12.53 -8.74
N VAL A 51 -34.06 13.27 -9.27
CA VAL A 51 -34.21 14.23 -10.37
C VAL A 51 -34.67 13.57 -11.68
N LEU A 52 -34.33 12.30 -11.91
CA LEU A 52 -34.75 11.55 -13.10
C LEU A 52 -36.24 11.17 -13.09
N GLN A 53 -36.86 11.11 -11.91
CA GLN A 53 -38.27 10.72 -11.78
C GLN A 53 -39.24 11.80 -12.26
N LYS A 54 -38.79 13.06 -12.42
CA LYS A 54 -39.62 14.20 -12.86
C LYS A 54 -39.34 14.66 -14.30
N ALA A 55 -38.35 14.11 -15.00
CA ALA A 55 -38.01 14.51 -16.38
C ALA A 55 -38.96 13.88 -17.42
N SER A 56 -39.02 14.43 -18.64
CA SER A 56 -39.75 13.80 -19.76
C SER A 56 -39.08 12.49 -20.20
N PRO A 57 -39.82 11.53 -20.79
CA PRO A 57 -39.29 10.20 -21.14
C PRO A 57 -38.02 10.24 -22.01
N LEU A 58 -37.99 11.07 -23.05
CA LEU A 58 -36.82 11.26 -23.92
C LEU A 58 -35.62 11.86 -23.17
N ARG A 59 -35.89 12.81 -22.26
CA ARG A 59 -34.86 13.44 -21.44
C ARG A 59 -34.30 12.44 -20.40
N ARG A 60 -35.13 11.55 -19.85
CA ARG A 60 -34.69 10.46 -18.96
C ARG A 60 -33.72 9.52 -19.67
N ILE A 61 -34.01 9.07 -20.89
CA ILE A 61 -33.14 8.15 -21.63
C ILE A 61 -31.78 8.79 -21.92
N ARG A 62 -31.75 10.06 -22.36
CA ARG A 62 -30.50 10.78 -22.64
C ARG A 62 -29.67 11.01 -21.37
N ILE A 63 -30.30 11.42 -20.26
CA ILE A 63 -29.60 11.60 -18.98
C ILE A 63 -29.14 10.25 -18.42
N ALA A 64 -29.94 9.19 -18.54
CA ALA A 64 -29.56 7.85 -18.11
C ALA A 64 -28.30 7.37 -18.82
N LYS A 65 -28.22 7.47 -20.16
CA LYS A 65 -27.00 7.12 -20.92
C LYS A 65 -25.77 7.96 -20.53
N LEU A 66 -25.94 9.26 -20.31
CA LEU A 66 -24.84 10.14 -19.87
C LEU A 66 -24.39 9.84 -18.44
N THR A 67 -25.32 9.48 -17.57
CA THR A 67 -25.04 9.14 -16.17
C THR A 67 -24.40 7.76 -16.08
N GLU A 68 -24.90 6.79 -16.83
CA GLU A 68 -24.35 5.44 -16.93
C GLU A 68 -22.90 5.46 -17.44
N SER A 69 -22.61 6.21 -18.51
CA SER A 69 -21.24 6.34 -19.02
C SER A 69 -20.30 7.03 -18.02
N ARG A 70 -20.76 8.08 -17.33
CA ARG A 70 -19.96 8.75 -16.27
C ARG A 70 -19.76 7.86 -15.04
N THR A 71 -20.78 7.14 -14.60
CA THR A 71 -20.70 6.20 -13.47
C THR A 71 -19.76 5.04 -13.81
N TYR A 72 -19.86 4.51 -15.04
CA TYR A 72 -18.93 3.49 -15.53
C TYR A 72 -17.47 4.00 -15.54
N GLN A 73 -17.22 5.20 -16.05
CA GLN A 73 -15.89 5.81 -16.03
C GLN A 73 -15.38 6.02 -14.59
N ARG A 74 -16.21 6.55 -13.70
CA ARG A 74 -15.86 6.74 -12.28
C ARG A 74 -15.54 5.43 -11.59
N ARG A 75 -16.34 4.38 -11.86
CA ARG A 75 -16.11 3.03 -11.34
C ARG A 75 -14.78 2.47 -11.84
N LYS A 76 -14.50 2.58 -13.15
CA LYS A 76 -13.23 2.14 -13.74
C LYS A 76 -12.03 2.81 -13.07
N THR A 77 -12.10 4.14 -12.87
CA THR A 77 -11.03 4.88 -12.18
C THR A 77 -10.91 4.49 -10.70
N ALA A 78 -12.03 4.29 -10.00
CA ALA A 78 -12.02 3.90 -8.60
C ALA A 78 -11.42 2.49 -8.40
N VAL A 79 -11.75 1.54 -9.30
CA VAL A 79 -11.14 0.21 -9.31
C VAL A 79 -9.64 0.29 -9.60
N ALA A 80 -9.22 1.04 -10.62
CA ALA A 80 -7.79 1.20 -10.92
C ALA A 80 -7.01 1.80 -9.73
N ARG A 81 -7.61 2.73 -8.98
CA ARG A 81 -7.01 3.27 -7.76
C ARG A 81 -6.97 2.24 -6.63
N LEU A 82 -8.02 1.44 -6.46
CA LEU A 82 -8.03 0.33 -5.50
C LEU A 82 -6.86 -0.62 -5.78
N ASP A 83 -6.71 -1.06 -7.03
CA ASP A 83 -5.64 -1.98 -7.44
C ASP A 83 -4.26 -1.37 -7.19
N PHE A 84 -4.08 -0.07 -7.47
CA PHE A 84 -2.86 0.64 -7.16
C PHE A 84 -2.53 0.61 -5.65
N TYR A 85 -3.50 0.86 -4.77
CA TYR A 85 -3.24 0.84 -3.33
C TYR A 85 -2.98 -0.56 -2.79
N LEU A 86 -3.61 -1.59 -3.37
CA LEU A 86 -3.28 -2.98 -3.06
C LEU A 86 -1.83 -3.30 -3.48
N LEU A 87 -1.38 -2.80 -4.63
CA LEU A 87 0.00 -2.92 -5.07
C LEU A 87 0.97 -2.20 -4.14
N VAL A 88 0.61 -1.01 -3.63
CA VAL A 88 1.40 -0.29 -2.62
C VAL A 88 1.52 -1.10 -1.33
N THR A 89 0.43 -1.70 -0.84
CA THR A 89 0.48 -2.60 0.32
C THR A 89 1.41 -3.78 0.06
N PHE A 90 1.31 -4.42 -1.11
CA PHE A 90 2.18 -5.53 -1.49
C PHE A 90 3.66 -5.11 -1.53
N GLY A 91 3.99 -3.96 -2.13
CA GLY A 91 5.35 -3.41 -2.11
C GLY A 91 5.84 -3.15 -0.68
N GLY A 92 4.96 -2.69 0.21
CA GLY A 92 5.27 -2.54 1.62
C GLY A 92 5.60 -3.86 2.32
N GLN A 93 4.86 -4.93 2.02
CA GLN A 93 5.15 -6.28 2.52
C GLN A 93 6.51 -6.79 2.03
N VAL A 94 6.85 -6.57 0.76
CA VAL A 94 8.17 -6.92 0.21
C VAL A 94 9.29 -6.20 0.95
N PHE A 95 9.17 -4.88 1.17
CA PHE A 95 10.18 -4.14 1.94
C PHE A 95 10.31 -4.62 3.38
N ALA A 96 9.18 -4.90 4.05
CA ALA A 96 9.19 -5.46 5.39
C ALA A 96 9.86 -6.86 5.42
N SER A 97 9.58 -7.73 4.45
CA SER A 97 10.23 -9.04 4.34
C SER A 97 11.74 -8.93 4.08
N LEU A 98 12.16 -7.99 3.22
CA LEU A 98 13.58 -7.72 2.97
C LEU A 98 14.30 -7.10 4.17
N SER A 99 13.59 -6.43 5.07
CA SER A 99 14.19 -5.84 6.27
C SER A 99 14.68 -6.89 7.28
N LEU A 100 13.96 -8.02 7.39
CA LEU A 100 14.24 -9.10 8.33
C LEU A 100 15.67 -9.65 8.23
N PRO A 101 16.18 -10.10 7.06
CA PRO A 101 17.53 -10.63 6.97
C PRO A 101 18.60 -9.58 7.35
N PHE A 102 18.40 -8.31 6.98
CA PHE A 102 19.32 -7.23 7.38
C PHE A 102 19.36 -7.03 8.89
N LEU A 103 18.18 -6.99 9.54
CA LEU A 103 18.09 -6.86 10.99
C LEU A 103 18.69 -8.07 11.70
N LEU A 104 18.41 -9.29 11.24
CA LEU A 104 18.94 -10.53 11.81
C LEU A 104 20.46 -10.60 11.69
N VAL A 105 21.03 -10.30 10.52
CA VAL A 105 22.50 -10.28 10.32
C VAL A 105 23.15 -9.19 11.18
N GLY A 106 22.57 -7.99 11.20
CA GLY A 106 23.09 -6.89 12.02
C GLY A 106 23.08 -7.22 13.51
N LEU A 107 22.01 -7.86 13.99
CA LEU A 107 21.88 -8.30 15.38
C LEU A 107 22.85 -9.44 15.70
N ALA A 108 23.00 -10.43 14.80
CA ALA A 108 23.93 -11.53 14.97
C ALA A 108 25.38 -11.02 15.08
N ILE A 109 25.79 -10.08 14.22
CA ILE A 109 27.11 -9.44 14.29
C ILE A 109 27.30 -8.68 15.61
N ARG A 110 26.28 -7.95 16.07
CA ARG A 110 26.32 -7.22 17.34
C ARG A 110 26.57 -8.17 18.52
N ILE A 111 25.79 -9.25 18.61
CA ILE A 111 25.86 -10.23 19.70
C ILE A 111 27.18 -10.99 19.68
N LEU A 112 27.64 -11.41 18.49
CA LEU A 112 28.91 -12.13 18.35
C LEU A 112 30.12 -11.24 18.62
N GLY A 113 30.05 -9.96 18.21
CA GLY A 113 31.12 -8.98 18.46
C GLY A 113 31.29 -8.60 19.93
N ASP A 114 30.24 -8.69 20.75
CA ASP A 114 30.29 -8.45 22.20
C ASP A 114 30.91 -9.63 22.98
N ARG A 115 31.14 -10.78 22.33
CA ARG A 115 31.72 -11.98 22.97
C ARG A 115 33.24 -12.08 22.84
N GLU A 116 33.92 -11.16 22.17
CA GLU A 116 35.39 -11.11 22.22
C GLU A 116 35.83 -10.44 23.53
N PRO A 117 36.40 -11.17 24.51
CA PRO A 117 36.93 -10.56 25.72
C PRO A 117 38.09 -9.63 25.37
N LEU A 118 38.16 -8.47 26.05
CA LEU A 118 39.31 -7.57 26.00
C LEU A 118 40.59 -8.38 26.29
N PRO A 119 41.63 -8.31 25.44
CA PRO A 119 42.93 -8.85 25.81
C PRO A 119 43.41 -8.12 27.07
N ALA A 120 43.72 -8.90 28.10
CA ALA A 120 44.27 -8.43 29.37
C ALA A 120 45.63 -7.74 29.18
#